data_AF-A0A3A5A5G5-F1
#
_entry.id   AF-A0A3A5A5G5-F1
#
_cell.length_a   1.000
_cell.length_b   1.000
_cell.length_c   1.000
_cell.angle_alpha   90.00
_cell.angle_beta   90.00
_cell.angle_gamma   90.00
#
_symmetry.space_group_name_H-M   'P 1'
#
loop_
_entity.id
_entity.type
_entity.pdbx_description
1 polymer ?
#
loop_
_entity_poly.entity_id
_entity_poly.type
_entity_poly.pdbx_seq_one_letter_code
_entity_poly.pdbx_strand_id
1 'polypeptide(L)'
;MSCIEKVKHGYRVDGLELVRANCGCGGLTGPGGAGTGDCCFTFSTVKHEGDKVFYVGKKTTPNTANNYEWGYRVEKDGHEVDVKMLDTRGPVQFKFGGIEPPPLSAFTAKGWKVVDQYERPVEGTGEPLPEWCSSAESACIRPLVEKETGKGDKK
;
A
#
# COMPACT_ATOMS: atom_id res chain seq x y z
N MET A 1 3.78 -26.25 3.75
CA MET A 1 2.74 -25.61 2.92
C MET A 1 3.02 -24.12 2.97
N SER A 2 3.03 -23.42 1.84
CA SER A 2 3.23 -21.95 1.82
C SER A 2 2.15 -21.28 2.66
N CYS A 3 2.53 -20.46 3.65
CA CYS A 3 1.56 -19.69 4.43
C CYS A 3 0.98 -18.50 3.65
N ILE A 4 1.47 -18.29 2.43
CA ILE A 4 1.07 -17.22 1.51
C ILE A 4 0.29 -17.84 0.34
N GLU A 5 -0.93 -17.35 0.15
CA GLU A 5 -1.83 -17.74 -0.93
C GLU A 5 -2.15 -16.52 -1.81
N LYS A 6 -2.15 -16.69 -3.14
CA LYS A 6 -2.58 -15.62 -4.05
C LYS A 6 -4.11 -15.51 -4.03
N VAL A 7 -4.62 -14.31 -3.80
CA VAL A 7 -6.06 -14.01 -3.86
C VAL A 7 -6.36 -12.93 -4.90
N LYS A 8 -7.65 -12.67 -5.14
CA LYS A 8 -8.06 -11.58 -6.03
C LYS A 8 -7.49 -10.28 -5.49
N HIS A 9 -6.70 -9.59 -6.33
CA HIS A 9 -6.08 -8.30 -5.99
C HIS A 9 -5.05 -8.34 -4.85
N GLY A 10 -4.54 -9.50 -4.42
CA GLY A 10 -3.48 -9.51 -3.42
C GLY A 10 -3.04 -10.89 -2.94
N TYR A 11 -2.68 -10.96 -1.65
CA TYR A 11 -2.18 -12.16 -1.01
C TYR A 11 -2.88 -12.38 0.33
N ARG A 12 -3.11 -13.64 0.66
CA ARG A 12 -3.62 -14.07 1.96
C ARG A 12 -2.48 -14.75 2.70
N VAL A 13 -2.15 -14.25 3.88
CA VAL A 13 -1.07 -14.75 4.73
C VAL A 13 -1.67 -15.28 6.01
N ASP A 14 -1.59 -16.58 6.23
CA ASP A 14 -2.15 -17.23 7.43
C ASP A 14 -3.65 -16.87 7.65
N GLY A 15 -4.41 -16.77 6.57
CA GLY A 15 -5.82 -16.36 6.59
C GLY A 15 -6.09 -14.85 6.65
N LEU A 16 -5.05 -14.00 6.74
CA LEU A 16 -5.17 -12.55 6.74
C LEU A 16 -4.96 -11.99 5.33
N GLU A 17 -5.90 -11.18 4.84
CA GLU A 17 -5.83 -10.66 3.48
C GLU A 17 -5.10 -9.32 3.42
N LEU A 18 -4.11 -9.23 2.53
CA LEU A 18 -3.42 -8.01 2.14
C LEU A 18 -3.77 -7.74 0.67
N VAL A 19 -4.58 -6.71 0.42
CA VAL A 19 -5.22 -6.48 -0.87
C VAL A 19 -4.90 -5.09 -1.40
N ARG A 20 -4.62 -5.01 -2.69
CA ARG A 20 -4.48 -3.74 -3.41
C ARG A 20 -5.87 -3.18 -3.76
N ALA A 21 -6.05 -1.88 -3.58
CA ALA A 21 -7.26 -1.18 -3.95
C ALA A 21 -6.98 0.31 -4.21
N ASN A 22 -7.85 0.93 -4.99
CA ASN A 22 -7.86 2.37 -5.27
C ASN A 22 -9.31 2.84 -5.46
N CYS A 23 -9.56 4.17 -5.49
CA CYS A 23 -10.90 4.67 -5.79
C CYS A 23 -11.35 4.21 -7.18
N GLY A 24 -12.42 3.41 -7.24
CA GLY A 24 -13.04 2.93 -8.49
C GLY A 24 -13.84 3.99 -9.25
N CYS A 25 -13.85 5.23 -8.76
CA CYS A 25 -14.60 6.37 -9.31
C CYS A 25 -14.05 6.91 -10.65
N GLY A 26 -12.89 6.41 -11.11
CA GLY A 26 -12.30 6.80 -12.40
C GLY A 26 -11.94 8.28 -12.54
N GLY A 27 -11.94 9.05 -11.43
CA GLY A 27 -11.71 10.50 -11.46
C GLY A 27 -12.79 11.31 -12.19
N LEU A 28 -14.01 10.78 -12.35
CA LEU A 28 -15.04 11.46 -13.13
C LEU A 28 -15.59 12.70 -12.41
N THR A 29 -15.20 13.85 -12.94
CA THR A 29 -15.80 15.17 -12.71
C THR A 29 -17.14 15.25 -13.46
N GLY A 30 -18.26 15.30 -12.74
CA GLY A 30 -19.59 15.48 -13.33
C GLY A 30 -20.54 16.25 -12.40
N PRO A 31 -21.60 16.90 -12.91
CA PRO A 31 -22.50 17.71 -12.11
C PRO A 31 -23.34 16.79 -11.20
N GLY A 32 -23.07 16.84 -9.90
CA GLY A 32 -23.52 15.87 -8.89
C GLY A 32 -22.39 15.06 -8.23
N GLY A 33 -21.15 15.26 -8.69
CA GLY A 33 -19.93 14.60 -8.23
C GLY A 33 -18.72 15.53 -8.34
N ALA A 34 -18.80 16.71 -7.71
CA ALA A 34 -17.72 17.68 -7.65
C ALA A 34 -17.48 18.11 -6.19
N GLY A 35 -16.96 17.19 -5.40
CA GLY A 35 -16.03 17.49 -4.32
C GLY A 35 -14.68 16.94 -4.76
N THR A 36 -13.64 17.75 -4.77
CA THR A 36 -12.28 17.43 -5.19
C THR A 36 -11.84 16.05 -4.66
N GLY A 37 -11.37 15.20 -5.59
CA GLY A 37 -11.23 13.74 -5.46
C GLY A 37 -10.09 13.28 -4.57
N ASP A 38 -10.10 13.67 -3.31
CA ASP A 38 -9.10 13.32 -2.32
C ASP A 38 -8.92 11.81 -2.14
N CYS A 39 -9.98 11.02 -2.35
CA CYS A 39 -9.93 9.55 -2.36
C CYS A 39 -9.07 8.98 -3.50
N CYS A 40 -8.91 9.68 -4.63
CA CYS A 40 -8.06 9.25 -5.75
C CYS A 40 -6.57 9.32 -5.41
N PHE A 41 -6.17 10.13 -4.44
CA PHE A 41 -4.78 10.21 -3.96
C PHE A 41 -4.43 9.10 -2.97
N THR A 42 -5.43 8.28 -2.61
CA THR A 42 -5.28 7.22 -1.64
C THR A 42 -5.42 5.84 -2.26
N PHE A 43 -4.58 4.91 -1.82
CA PHE A 43 -4.53 3.56 -2.38
C PHE A 43 -3.91 2.58 -1.40
N SER A 44 -4.08 1.29 -1.67
CA SER A 44 -3.25 0.22 -1.15
C SER A 44 -2.64 -0.56 -2.30
N THR A 45 -1.39 -0.99 -2.14
CA THR A 45 -0.70 -1.87 -3.06
C THR A 45 -0.07 -3.01 -2.28
N VAL A 46 0.04 -4.17 -2.94
CA VAL A 46 0.67 -5.34 -2.34
C VAL A 46 1.58 -5.98 -3.38
N LYS A 47 2.76 -6.38 -2.94
CA LYS A 47 3.78 -7.08 -3.74
C LYS A 47 4.23 -8.32 -2.97
N HIS A 48 4.67 -9.33 -3.70
CA HIS A 48 5.22 -10.56 -3.14
C HIS A 48 6.52 -10.91 -3.87
N GLU A 49 7.57 -11.19 -3.09
CA GLU A 49 8.90 -11.55 -3.56
C GLU A 49 9.46 -12.67 -2.70
N GLY A 50 9.59 -13.88 -3.28
CA GLY A 50 10.06 -15.05 -2.52
C GLY A 50 9.15 -15.36 -1.34
N ASP A 51 9.70 -15.27 -0.13
CA ASP A 51 8.98 -15.50 1.14
C ASP A 51 8.47 -14.19 1.79
N LYS A 52 8.56 -13.06 1.08
CA LYS A 52 8.19 -11.74 1.61
C LYS A 52 6.93 -11.17 0.94
N VAL A 53 6.03 -10.64 1.76
CA VAL A 53 4.87 -9.83 1.32
C VAL A 53 5.09 -8.39 1.75
N PHE A 54 5.02 -7.47 0.80
CA PHE A 54 5.08 -6.03 1.03
C PHE A 54 3.71 -5.43 0.81
N TYR A 55 3.19 -4.76 1.83
CA TYR A 55 1.98 -3.96 1.73
C TYR A 55 2.32 -2.49 1.94
N VAL A 56 1.80 -1.64 1.06
CA VAL A 56 1.91 -0.19 1.19
C VAL A 56 0.53 0.43 1.05
N GLY A 57 0.10 1.20 2.03
CA GLY A 57 -1.09 2.05 1.92
C GLY A 57 -0.74 3.53 2.03
N LYS A 58 -1.43 4.34 1.25
CA LYS A 58 -1.37 5.80 1.30
C LYS A 58 -2.76 6.33 1.58
N LYS A 59 -2.94 6.94 2.75
CA LYS A 59 -4.15 7.58 3.25
C LYS A 59 -3.92 9.06 3.51
N THR A 60 -3.13 9.68 2.64
CA THR A 60 -2.85 11.11 2.63
C THR A 60 -3.26 11.72 1.30
N THR A 61 -3.64 12.99 1.34
CA THR A 61 -4.05 13.79 0.18
C THR A 61 -3.36 15.16 0.27
N PRO A 62 -3.32 15.96 -0.81
CA PRO A 62 -2.74 17.30 -0.74
C PRO A 62 -3.36 18.21 0.34
N ASN A 63 -4.58 17.90 0.80
CA ASN A 63 -5.29 18.64 1.85
C ASN A 63 -5.07 18.09 3.26
N THR A 64 -4.36 16.96 3.40
CA THR A 64 -4.08 16.37 4.72
C THR A 64 -2.99 17.14 5.47
N ALA A 65 -3.17 17.23 6.79
CA ALA A 65 -2.22 17.84 7.71
C ALA A 65 -1.92 16.87 8.86
N ASN A 66 -0.84 17.06 9.60
CA ASN A 66 -0.40 16.12 10.65
C ASN A 66 -0.21 14.70 10.11
N ASN A 67 0.55 14.60 9.02
CA ASN A 67 0.85 13.33 8.38
C ASN A 67 1.88 12.56 9.20
N TYR A 68 1.74 11.25 9.19
CA TYR A 68 2.62 10.34 9.89
C TYR A 68 2.72 9.06 9.10
N GLU A 69 3.83 8.36 9.24
CA GLU A 69 3.95 7.02 8.73
C GLU A 69 4.02 6.04 9.89
N TRP A 70 3.36 4.92 9.70
CA TRP A 70 3.42 3.81 10.61
C TRP A 70 3.61 2.52 9.83
N GLY A 71 4.17 1.53 10.50
CA GLY A 71 4.43 0.26 9.86
C GLY A 71 4.86 -0.78 10.86
N TYR A 72 4.85 -2.02 10.40
CA TYR A 72 5.36 -3.12 11.17
C TYR A 72 5.89 -4.20 10.22
N ARG A 73 6.87 -4.94 10.73
CA ARG A 73 7.40 -6.13 10.10
C ARG A 73 7.19 -7.32 11.01
N VAL A 74 6.60 -8.38 10.47
CA VAL A 74 6.38 -9.63 11.20
C VAL A 74 6.98 -10.80 10.45
N GLU A 75 7.46 -11.78 11.20
CA GLU A 75 8.09 -12.99 10.65
C GLU A 75 7.52 -14.26 11.30
N LYS A 76 7.34 -15.29 10.48
CA LYS A 76 6.96 -16.63 10.92
C LYS A 76 7.49 -17.67 9.95
N ASP A 77 8.22 -18.66 10.45
CA ASP A 77 8.72 -19.81 9.67
C ASP A 77 9.45 -19.39 8.37
N GLY A 78 10.29 -18.35 8.45
CA GLY A 78 11.04 -17.81 7.31
C GLY A 78 10.25 -16.90 6.35
N HIS A 79 8.94 -16.73 6.57
CA HIS A 79 8.11 -15.80 5.80
C HIS A 79 8.03 -14.45 6.51
N GLU A 80 8.05 -13.37 5.74
CA GLU A 80 8.05 -11.99 6.23
C GLU A 80 6.86 -11.21 5.66
N VAL A 81 6.20 -10.41 6.49
CA VAL A 81 5.23 -9.40 6.04
C VAL A 81 5.71 -8.04 6.51
N ASP A 82 5.94 -7.15 5.55
CA ASP A 82 6.31 -5.75 5.76
C ASP A 82 5.13 -4.86 5.38
N VAL A 83 4.57 -4.16 6.36
CA VAL A 83 3.43 -3.27 6.21
C VAL A 83 3.88 -1.84 6.46
N LYS A 84 3.60 -0.97 5.50
CA LYS A 84 3.85 0.47 5.60
C LYS A 84 2.62 1.26 5.24
N MET A 85 2.32 2.27 6.05
CA MET A 85 1.16 3.12 5.90
C MET A 85 1.60 4.57 6.03
N LEU A 86 1.28 5.37 5.01
CA LEU A 86 1.33 6.82 5.11
C LEU A 86 -0.08 7.29 5.45
N ASP A 87 -0.25 7.89 6.61
CA ASP A 87 -1.56 8.21 7.20
C ASP A 87 -1.58 9.63 7.74
N THR A 88 -2.74 10.08 8.19
CA THR A 88 -2.97 11.45 8.67
C THR A 88 -3.81 11.47 9.93
N ARG A 89 -3.41 12.30 10.90
CA ARG A 89 -4.22 12.64 12.09
C ARG A 89 -5.04 13.91 11.89
N GLY A 90 -4.92 14.55 10.73
CA GLY A 90 -5.67 15.74 10.37
C GLY A 90 -7.14 15.45 10.04
N PRO A 91 -7.90 16.48 9.61
CA PRO A 91 -9.29 16.28 9.20
C PRO A 91 -9.37 15.33 7.98
N VAL A 92 -9.96 14.15 8.19
CA VAL A 92 -10.20 13.16 7.13
C VAL A 92 -11.58 13.36 6.55
N GLN A 93 -11.70 14.22 5.53
CA GLN A 93 -12.97 14.44 4.81
C GLN A 93 -13.12 13.55 3.56
N PHE A 94 -12.16 12.65 3.32
CA PHE A 94 -12.16 11.73 2.18
C PHE A 94 -12.35 10.29 2.63
N LYS A 95 -12.92 9.49 1.74
CA LYS A 95 -12.97 8.04 1.91
C LYS A 95 -11.63 7.45 1.47
N PHE A 96 -11.04 6.59 2.29
CA PHE A 96 -9.86 5.82 1.87
C PHE A 96 -10.20 4.92 0.68
N GLY A 97 -9.47 5.09 -0.42
CA GLY A 97 -9.61 4.32 -1.65
C GLY A 97 -8.89 2.98 -1.62
N GLY A 98 -7.97 2.78 -0.68
CA GLY A 98 -7.33 1.49 -0.40
C GLY A 98 -8.15 0.60 0.53
N ILE A 99 -7.59 -0.56 0.86
CA ILE A 99 -8.11 -1.47 1.88
C ILE A 99 -7.07 -1.53 2.99
N GLU A 100 -7.45 -1.19 4.22
CA GLU A 100 -6.55 -1.21 5.38
C GLU A 100 -5.88 -2.59 5.54
N PRO A 101 -4.59 -2.64 5.91
CA PRO A 101 -3.94 -3.90 6.19
C PRO A 101 -4.54 -4.54 7.45
N PRO A 102 -4.36 -5.86 7.64
CA PRO A 102 -4.67 -6.49 8.92
C PRO A 102 -3.92 -5.81 10.07
N PRO A 103 -4.46 -5.70 11.28
CA PRO A 103 -3.72 -5.11 12.39
C PRO A 103 -2.59 -6.03 12.88
N LEU A 104 -1.55 -5.47 13.49
CA LEU A 104 -0.45 -6.23 14.11
C LEU A 104 -0.94 -7.28 15.13
N SER A 105 -2.01 -6.96 15.85
CA SER A 105 -2.66 -7.89 16.79
C SER A 105 -3.18 -9.16 16.12
N ALA A 106 -3.61 -9.09 14.86
CA ALA A 106 -4.07 -10.26 14.12
C ALA A 106 -2.92 -11.21 13.76
N PHE A 107 -1.74 -10.67 13.44
CA PHE A 107 -0.54 -11.45 13.17
C PHE A 107 0.00 -12.09 14.45
N THR A 108 0.12 -11.33 15.53
CA THR A 108 0.60 -11.86 16.83
C THR A 108 -0.32 -12.93 17.40
N ALA A 109 -1.65 -12.79 17.26
CA ALA A 109 -2.61 -13.83 17.63
C ALA A 109 -2.43 -15.14 16.85
N LYS A 110 -1.80 -15.09 15.67
CA LYS A 110 -1.46 -16.25 14.83
C LYS A 110 -0.02 -16.75 15.05
N GLY A 111 0.68 -16.23 16.06
CA GLY A 111 2.03 -16.64 16.44
C GLY A 111 3.14 -16.04 15.58
N TRP A 112 2.87 -14.95 14.85
CA TRP A 112 3.91 -14.21 14.15
C TRP A 112 4.74 -13.39 15.13
N LYS A 113 6.05 -13.35 14.93
CA LYS A 113 6.98 -12.54 15.73
C LYS A 113 7.08 -11.15 15.15
N VAL A 114 7.01 -10.13 16.00
CA VAL A 114 7.23 -8.74 15.58
C VAL A 114 8.74 -8.51 15.49
N VAL A 115 9.21 -8.18 14.28
CA VAL A 115 10.61 -7.87 14.00
C VAL A 115 10.86 -6.37 14.12
N ASP A 116 9.91 -5.57 13.62
CA ASP A 116 9.99 -4.12 13.68
C ASP A 116 8.58 -3.53 13.80
N GLN A 117 8.48 -2.39 14.48
CA GLN A 117 7.26 -1.60 14.58
C GLN A 117 7.65 -0.15 14.79
N TYR A 118 7.07 0.72 13.97
CA TYR A 118 7.37 2.14 14.06
C TYR A 118 6.14 3.00 13.82
N GLU A 119 6.20 4.20 14.38
CA GLU A 119 5.33 5.31 14.08
C GLU A 119 6.21 6.56 14.13
N ARG A 120 6.18 7.39 13.08
CA ARG A 120 6.92 8.65 13.07
C ARG A 120 6.16 9.74 12.31
N PRO A 121 6.24 11.00 12.77
CA PRO A 121 5.67 12.11 12.04
C PRO A 121 6.40 12.30 10.71
N VAL A 122 5.67 12.78 9.70
CA VAL A 122 6.21 13.14 8.38
C VAL A 122 5.98 14.64 8.19
N GLU A 123 7.07 15.40 8.06
CA GLU A 123 6.99 16.84 7.79
C GLU A 123 6.57 17.12 6.34
N GLY A 124 5.69 18.10 6.14
CA GLY A 124 5.16 18.51 4.81
C GLY A 124 3.70 18.11 4.56
N THR A 125 3.16 18.47 3.39
CA THR A 125 1.79 18.11 2.92
C THR A 125 1.65 16.62 2.60
N GLY A 126 2.67 15.80 2.86
CA GLY A 126 2.80 14.45 2.33
C GLY A 126 3.43 14.41 0.93
N GLU A 127 4.16 15.47 0.53
CA GLU A 127 4.98 15.55 -0.69
C GLU A 127 6.34 16.21 -0.34
N PRO A 128 7.46 15.81 -0.98
CA PRO A 128 7.57 15.58 -2.41
C PRO A 128 7.10 14.17 -2.75
N LEU A 129 6.22 14.08 -3.75
CA LEU A 129 5.98 12.84 -4.47
C LEU A 129 7.35 12.25 -4.83
N PRO A 130 7.55 10.93 -4.74
CA PRO A 130 8.71 10.28 -5.34
C PRO A 130 8.88 10.80 -6.78
N GLU A 131 10.11 10.96 -7.28
CA GLU A 131 10.38 11.63 -8.58
C GLU A 131 9.58 11.03 -9.76
N TRP A 132 9.19 9.76 -9.68
CA TRP A 132 8.32 9.10 -10.67
C TRP A 132 6.84 9.52 -10.60
N CYS A 133 6.43 10.24 -9.57
CA CYS A 133 5.07 10.71 -9.34
C CYS A 133 5.00 12.24 -9.21
N SER A 134 6.11 12.96 -9.33
CA SER A 134 6.21 14.41 -9.09
C SER A 134 5.63 15.32 -10.17
N SER A 135 5.16 14.79 -11.30
CA SER A 135 4.40 15.56 -12.31
C SER A 135 3.25 14.76 -12.91
N ALA A 136 2.28 15.44 -13.50
CA ALA A 136 1.17 14.81 -14.23
C ALA A 136 1.67 13.93 -15.41
N GLU A 137 2.82 14.29 -15.99
CA GLU A 137 3.47 13.49 -17.04
C GLU A 137 4.19 12.27 -16.45
N SER A 138 4.82 12.38 -15.27
CA SER A 138 5.53 11.27 -14.63
C SER A 138 4.59 10.24 -14.02
N ALA A 139 3.44 10.66 -13.47
CA ALA A 139 2.44 9.78 -12.88
C ALA A 139 1.82 8.78 -13.89
N CYS A 140 1.92 9.07 -15.19
CA CYS A 140 1.50 8.18 -16.27
C CYS A 140 2.60 7.19 -16.71
N ILE A 141 3.85 7.43 -16.31
CA ILE A 141 4.98 6.53 -16.60
C ILE A 141 4.96 5.42 -15.55
N ARG A 142 4.34 4.29 -15.91
CA ARG A 142 4.54 3.05 -15.15
C ARG A 142 6.06 2.78 -15.09
N PRO A 143 6.64 2.46 -13.93
CA PRO A 143 8.01 1.98 -13.90
C PRO A 143 8.09 0.82 -14.88
N LEU A 144 8.97 0.95 -15.87
CA LEU A 144 9.35 -0.17 -16.71
C LEU A 144 9.94 -1.18 -15.75
N VAL A 145 9.14 -2.20 -15.43
CA VAL A 145 9.70 -3.46 -14.98
C VAL A 145 10.54 -3.90 -16.16
N GLU A 146 11.86 -3.67 -16.08
CA GLU A 146 12.78 -4.47 -16.86
C GLU A 146 12.38 -5.90 -16.53
N LYS A 147 11.68 -6.53 -17.48
CA LYS A 147 11.56 -7.97 -17.49
C LYS A 147 13.01 -8.40 -17.52
N GLU A 148 13.56 -8.83 -16.39
CA GLU A 148 14.68 -9.73 -16.42
C GLU A 148 14.25 -10.85 -17.34
N THR A 149 14.79 -10.81 -18.56
CA THR A 149 14.56 -11.80 -19.58
C THR A 149 15.17 -13.07 -19.06
N GLY A 150 14.36 -13.86 -18.36
CA GLY A 150 14.57 -15.29 -18.26
C GLY A 150 14.54 -15.85 -19.68
N LYS A 151 15.71 -15.89 -20.32
CA LYS A 151 15.96 -16.75 -21.47
C LYS A 151 15.87 -18.19 -20.97
N GLY A 152 14.66 -18.72 -21.01
CA GLY A 152 14.47 -20.14 -21.26
C GLY A 152 14.84 -20.39 -22.72
N ASP A 153 16.10 -20.71 -22.99
CA ASP A 153 16.48 -21.34 -24.25
C ASP A 153 15.98 -22.80 -24.22
N LYS A 154 14.84 -23.02 -24.86
CA LYS A 154 14.48 -24.33 -25.41
C LYS A 154 15.08 -24.42 -26.81
N LYS A 155 16.07 -25.30 -26.98
CA LYS A 155 16.17 -26.12 -28.19
C LYS A 155 16.76 -27.47 -27.86
#